data_AF-A0A818XF80-F1
#
_entry.id   AF-A0A818XF80-F1
#
_cell.length_a   1.000
_cell.length_b   1.000
_cell.length_c   1.000
_cell.angle_alpha   90.00
_cell.angle_beta   90.00
_cell.angle_gamma   90.00
#
_symmetry.space_group_name_H-M   'P 1'
#
loop_
_entity.id
_entity.type
_entity.pdbx_description
1 polymer ?
#
loop_
_entity_poly.entity_id
_entity_poly.type
_entity_poly.pdbx_seq_one_letter_code
_entity_poly.pdbx_strand_id
1 'polypeptide(L)'
;MPKTNDVLFNPAIQAAVTQAAYQTLVSLYPAQKVLFDKAQSGFLNTLRKDLLAQLATSEGAPKIGVPPRLFNQIVRVIAIQRKNTVQQNAGLFALVNYAMADAAIAAWDSKYYYGFWRPIVAIRQDTRSTRSIPNWLPLGAASDGSGTNFTPAFPSYVSGHATFGGAVFGILRLFYGTDTMQFQLQADEYNGITKDSITNQIRPVRARYYQSFTQAEDENFLGRIYVGVHWRTDQDAGRTMGQQIASYIFTQND
;
A
#
# COMPACT_ATOMS: atom_id res chain seq x y z
N MET A 1 36.42 -25.08 9.73
CA MET A 1 35.03 -24.67 10.04
C MET A 1 34.83 -23.22 9.61
N PRO A 2 34.07 -22.93 8.55
CA PRO A 2 33.57 -21.59 8.28
C PRO A 2 32.11 -21.44 8.72
N LYS A 3 31.77 -20.21 9.08
CA LYS A 3 30.62 -19.78 9.88
C LYS A 3 29.33 -19.72 9.06
N THR A 4 28.25 -20.19 9.65
CA THR A 4 26.85 -19.99 9.25
C THR A 4 26.48 -18.50 9.31
N ASN A 5 26.16 -17.85 8.18
CA ASN A 5 25.37 -16.61 8.14
C ASN A 5 24.84 -16.19 6.74
N ASP A 6 24.59 -17.12 5.82
CA ASP A 6 24.13 -16.81 4.44
C ASP A 6 22.66 -17.17 4.13
N VAL A 7 21.76 -17.21 5.12
CA VAL A 7 20.37 -17.71 4.90
C VAL A 7 19.32 -16.60 4.77
N LEU A 8 19.66 -15.32 4.89
CA LEU A 8 18.66 -14.22 4.81
C LEU A 8 18.54 -13.54 3.44
N PHE A 9 19.29 -13.99 2.43
CA PHE A 9 19.26 -13.43 1.07
C PHE A 9 19.10 -14.50 -0.01
N ASN A 10 18.13 -15.42 0.15
CA ASN A 10 17.81 -16.37 -0.90
C ASN A 10 16.54 -15.93 -1.67
N PRO A 11 16.67 -15.43 -2.91
CA PRO A 11 15.53 -15.10 -3.78
C PRO A 11 14.55 -16.27 -3.98
N ALA A 12 15.02 -17.51 -3.83
CA ALA A 12 14.17 -18.69 -3.91
C ALA A 12 13.19 -18.80 -2.73
N ILE A 13 13.55 -18.30 -1.54
CA ILE A 13 12.67 -18.33 -0.36
C ILE A 13 11.54 -17.29 -0.51
N GLN A 14 11.83 -16.10 -1.03
CA GLN A 14 10.80 -15.07 -1.30
C GLN A 14 9.92 -15.42 -2.51
N ALA A 15 10.49 -16.05 -3.54
CA ALA A 15 9.71 -16.64 -4.62
C ALA A 15 8.81 -17.77 -4.09
N ALA A 16 9.30 -18.60 -3.17
CA ALA A 16 8.50 -19.63 -2.51
C ALA A 16 7.39 -19.06 -1.62
N VAL A 17 7.62 -17.93 -0.93
CA VAL A 17 6.58 -17.25 -0.12
C VAL A 17 5.51 -16.62 -1.00
N THR A 18 5.90 -16.00 -2.11
CA THR A 18 4.97 -15.43 -3.11
C THR A 18 4.20 -16.54 -3.81
N GLN A 19 4.88 -17.64 -4.15
CA GLN A 19 4.28 -18.84 -4.72
C GLN A 19 3.35 -19.55 -3.73
N ALA A 20 3.67 -19.55 -2.43
CA ALA A 20 2.81 -20.09 -1.38
C ALA A 20 1.58 -19.21 -1.15
N ALA A 21 1.74 -17.88 -1.12
CA ALA A 21 0.61 -16.95 -1.06
C ALA A 21 -0.29 -17.08 -2.30
N TYR A 22 0.31 -17.23 -3.49
CA TYR A 22 -0.39 -17.56 -4.73
C TYR A 22 -1.14 -18.89 -4.62
N GLN A 23 -0.49 -19.97 -4.19
CA GLN A 23 -1.13 -21.28 -4.08
C GLN A 23 -2.23 -21.33 -3.00
N THR A 24 -2.06 -20.59 -1.90
CA THR A 24 -3.08 -20.46 -0.86
C THR A 24 -4.28 -19.66 -1.36
N LEU A 25 -4.06 -18.52 -2.02
CA LEU A 25 -5.10 -17.70 -2.62
C LEU A 25 -5.86 -18.46 -3.72
N VAL A 26 -5.13 -19.17 -4.60
CA VAL A 26 -5.71 -20.03 -5.65
C VAL A 26 -6.51 -21.19 -5.05
N SER A 27 -6.11 -21.71 -3.88
CA SER A 27 -6.84 -22.80 -3.22
C SER A 27 -8.07 -22.37 -2.45
N LEU A 28 -8.04 -21.17 -1.87
CA LEU A 28 -9.14 -20.63 -1.07
C LEU A 28 -10.15 -19.86 -1.94
N TYR A 29 -9.71 -19.27 -3.06
CA TYR A 29 -10.52 -18.42 -3.93
C TYR A 29 -10.26 -18.72 -5.42
N PRO A 30 -10.57 -19.94 -5.91
CA PRO A 30 -10.24 -20.37 -7.27
C PRO A 30 -10.87 -19.50 -8.36
N ALA A 31 -12.00 -18.85 -8.10
CA ALA A 31 -12.65 -17.91 -9.03
C ALA A 31 -11.81 -16.65 -9.32
N GLN A 32 -10.88 -16.28 -8.44
CA GLN A 32 -9.99 -15.12 -8.62
C GLN A 32 -8.72 -15.46 -9.40
N LYS A 33 -8.49 -16.74 -9.71
CA LYS A 33 -7.27 -17.24 -10.38
C LYS A 33 -7.01 -16.56 -11.71
N VAL A 34 -8.02 -16.36 -12.56
CA VAL A 34 -7.84 -15.77 -13.89
C VAL A 34 -7.41 -14.29 -13.82
N LEU A 35 -7.98 -13.54 -12.88
CA LEU A 35 -7.60 -12.15 -12.63
C LEU A 35 -6.20 -12.05 -12.03
N PHE A 36 -5.84 -12.98 -11.15
CA PHE A 36 -4.51 -13.06 -10.55
C PHE A 36 -3.45 -13.49 -11.56
N ASP A 37 -3.71 -14.52 -12.38
CA ASP A 37 -2.80 -14.98 -13.43
C ASP A 37 -2.54 -13.89 -14.46
N LYS A 38 -3.57 -13.09 -14.80
CA LYS A 38 -3.44 -11.92 -15.68
C LYS A 38 -2.62 -10.80 -15.04
N ALA A 39 -2.79 -10.57 -13.73
CA ALA A 39 -1.94 -9.65 -12.97
C ALA A 39 -0.50 -10.18 -12.88
N GLN A 40 -0.30 -11.47 -12.58
CA GLN A 40 0.98 -12.14 -12.39
C GLN A 40 1.79 -12.24 -13.69
N SER A 41 1.19 -12.55 -14.84
CA SER A 41 1.91 -12.68 -16.11
C SER A 41 2.40 -11.34 -16.66
N GLY A 42 1.69 -10.24 -16.40
CA GLY A 42 2.15 -8.88 -16.67
C GLY A 42 3.18 -8.39 -15.64
N PHE A 43 2.99 -8.78 -14.37
CA PHE A 43 3.71 -8.23 -13.21
C PHE A 43 5.01 -8.96 -12.87
N LEU A 44 5.11 -10.27 -13.05
CA LEU A 44 6.36 -11.02 -12.85
C LEU A 44 7.44 -10.68 -13.89
N ASN A 45 7.03 -10.24 -15.09
CA ASN A 45 7.96 -9.74 -16.11
C ASN A 45 8.45 -8.31 -15.81
N THR A 46 7.77 -7.58 -14.93
CA THR A 46 8.17 -6.25 -14.44
C THR A 46 8.78 -6.26 -13.05
N LEU A 47 9.00 -7.43 -12.44
CA LEU A 47 9.75 -7.61 -11.19
C LEU A 47 11.20 -7.14 -11.37
N ARG A 48 11.42 -5.83 -11.25
CA ARG A 48 12.58 -5.40 -10.51
C ARG A 48 12.26 -5.58 -9.02
N LYS A 49 13.13 -6.34 -8.36
CA LYS A 49 13.14 -6.64 -6.93
C LYS A 49 13.38 -5.39 -6.04
N ASP A 50 13.34 -4.19 -6.62
CA ASP A 50 13.49 -2.90 -5.98
C ASP A 50 12.15 -2.25 -5.59
N LEU A 51 11.02 -2.89 -5.96
CA LEU A 51 9.67 -2.35 -5.90
C LEU A 51 8.91 -2.70 -4.61
N LEU A 52 9.49 -2.41 -3.45
CA LEU A 52 8.65 -2.13 -2.27
C LEU A 52 8.13 -0.71 -2.48
N ALA A 53 6.87 -0.62 -2.91
CA ALA A 53 6.19 0.60 -3.27
C ALA A 53 6.41 1.66 -2.18
N GLN A 54 7.00 2.78 -2.56
CA GLN A 54 7.23 3.92 -1.66
C GLN A 54 5.94 4.43 -1.01
N LEU A 55 4.83 4.22 -1.71
CA LEU A 55 3.48 4.57 -1.29
C LEU A 55 2.88 3.60 -0.28
N ALA A 56 3.48 2.43 -0.08
CA ALA A 56 2.90 1.35 0.68
C ALA A 56 3.57 1.11 2.03
N THR A 57 4.55 1.91 2.46
CA THR A 57 5.32 1.63 3.68
C THR A 57 5.16 2.68 4.79
N SER A 58 4.50 3.82 4.54
CA SER A 58 4.23 4.85 5.55
C SER A 58 3.27 4.37 6.65
N GLU A 59 3.77 3.62 7.61
CA GLU A 59 2.98 2.86 8.59
C GLU A 59 3.09 3.39 10.02
N GLY A 60 3.34 4.69 10.18
CA GLY A 60 3.52 5.30 11.50
C GLY A 60 4.93 5.16 12.06
N ALA A 61 5.91 4.93 11.20
CA ALA A 61 7.30 4.74 11.61
C ALA A 61 7.87 6.04 12.25
N PRO A 62 8.53 5.98 13.43
CA PRO A 62 9.31 7.06 14.05
C PRO A 62 10.17 7.96 13.12
N LYS A 63 9.60 9.12 12.73
CA LYS A 63 10.13 10.20 11.85
C LYS A 63 9.57 10.19 10.42
N ILE A 64 8.79 9.18 10.05
CA ILE A 64 8.09 9.09 8.75
C ILE A 64 6.60 9.37 8.91
N GLY A 65 5.98 8.88 9.98
CA GLY A 65 4.55 9.08 10.27
C GLY A 65 3.62 8.18 9.44
N VAL A 66 2.34 8.57 9.39
CA VAL A 66 1.22 7.75 8.89
C VAL A 66 0.84 8.08 7.43
N PRO A 67 0.02 7.25 6.74
CA PRO A 67 -0.28 7.43 5.32
C PRO A 67 -0.80 8.82 4.92
N PRO A 68 -1.71 9.46 5.70
CA PRO A 68 -2.17 10.81 5.39
C PRO A 68 -1.04 11.85 5.22
N ARG A 69 0.10 11.67 5.91
CA ARG A 69 1.27 12.55 5.72
C ARG A 69 1.87 12.38 4.33
N LEU A 70 2.09 11.13 3.89
CA LEU A 70 2.63 10.84 2.57
C LEU A 70 1.70 11.33 1.46
N PHE A 71 0.39 11.12 1.61
CA PHE A 71 -0.58 11.64 0.65
C PHE A 71 -0.56 13.17 0.57
N ASN A 72 -0.45 13.87 1.71
CA ASN A 72 -0.26 15.32 1.70
C ASN A 72 1.07 15.74 1.02
N GLN A 73 2.16 14.98 1.16
CA GLN A 73 3.41 15.24 0.43
C GLN A 73 3.21 15.13 -1.09
N ILE A 74 2.50 14.11 -1.55
CA ILE A 74 2.16 13.93 -2.97
C ILE A 74 1.34 15.11 -3.49
N VAL A 75 0.29 15.48 -2.75
CA VAL A 75 -0.60 16.60 -3.12
C VAL A 75 0.18 17.92 -3.17
N ARG A 76 1.13 18.14 -2.24
CA ARG A 76 2.03 19.31 -2.27
C ARG A 76 2.92 19.34 -3.51
N VAL A 77 3.55 18.21 -3.86
CA VAL A 77 4.38 18.10 -5.08
C VAL A 77 3.57 18.49 -6.31
N ILE A 78 2.37 17.92 -6.44
CA ILE A 78 1.47 18.17 -7.58
C ILE A 78 1.04 19.65 -7.60
N ALA A 79 0.60 20.19 -6.46
CA ALA A 79 0.16 21.58 -6.33
C ALA A 79 1.25 22.59 -6.74
N ILE A 80 2.50 22.36 -6.32
CA ILE A 80 3.66 23.17 -6.71
C ILE A 80 3.92 23.05 -8.21
N GLN A 81 3.95 21.83 -8.74
CA GLN A 81 4.18 21.57 -10.16
C GLN A 81 3.12 22.22 -11.05
N ARG A 82 1.85 22.23 -10.61
CA ARG A 82 0.72 22.84 -11.31
C ARG A 82 0.62 24.34 -11.12
N LYS A 83 1.50 24.94 -10.30
CA LYS A 83 1.51 26.38 -9.99
C LYS A 83 0.12 26.87 -9.52
N ASN A 84 -0.55 26.05 -8.71
CA ASN A 84 -1.84 26.40 -8.15
C ASN A 84 -1.76 27.75 -7.39
N THR A 85 -2.80 28.57 -7.53
CA THR A 85 -2.99 29.77 -6.70
C THR A 85 -3.24 29.40 -5.23
N VAL A 86 -3.16 30.38 -4.33
CA VAL A 86 -3.50 30.19 -2.91
C VAL A 86 -4.91 29.66 -2.75
N GLN A 87 -5.88 30.21 -3.49
CA GLN A 87 -7.27 29.76 -3.43
C GLN A 87 -7.47 28.33 -3.95
N GLN A 88 -6.81 27.96 -5.05
CA GLN A 88 -6.81 26.59 -5.55
C GLN A 88 -6.18 25.61 -4.55
N ASN A 89 -5.09 26.00 -3.89
CA ASN A 89 -4.48 25.18 -2.85
C ASN A 89 -5.38 25.03 -1.63
N ALA A 90 -6.02 26.11 -1.17
CA ALA A 90 -6.98 26.04 -0.07
C ALA A 90 -8.10 25.03 -0.38
N GLY A 91 -8.71 25.12 -1.57
CA GLY A 91 -9.74 24.18 -2.02
C GLY A 91 -9.23 22.74 -2.15
N LEU A 92 -8.09 22.54 -2.82
CA LEU A 92 -7.50 21.21 -3.01
C LEU A 92 -7.19 20.52 -1.68
N PHE A 93 -6.50 21.20 -0.76
CA PHE A 93 -6.13 20.62 0.52
C PHE A 93 -7.34 20.42 1.44
N ALA A 94 -8.37 21.26 1.36
CA ALA A 94 -9.63 21.05 2.08
C ALA A 94 -10.33 19.79 1.58
N LEU A 95 -10.55 19.66 0.26
CA LEU A 95 -11.20 18.49 -0.34
C LEU A 95 -10.43 17.19 -0.05
N VAL A 96 -9.11 17.21 -0.22
CA VAL A 96 -8.26 16.03 0.01
C VAL A 96 -8.28 15.60 1.48
N ASN A 97 -8.10 16.52 2.42
CA ASN A 97 -8.07 16.15 3.84
C ASN A 97 -9.45 15.80 4.39
N TYR A 98 -10.52 16.41 3.86
CA TYR A 98 -11.89 16.02 4.19
C TYR A 98 -12.19 14.60 3.67
N ALA A 99 -11.89 14.31 2.40
CA ALA A 99 -12.05 12.97 1.84
C ALA A 99 -11.21 11.92 2.57
N MET A 100 -9.98 12.25 3.00
CA MET A 100 -9.18 11.34 3.83
C MET A 100 -9.78 11.12 5.21
N ALA A 101 -10.37 12.13 5.85
CA ALA A 101 -11.04 11.97 7.14
C ALA A 101 -12.21 10.99 7.04
N ASP A 102 -13.08 11.17 6.05
CA ASP A 102 -14.22 10.27 5.80
C ASP A 102 -13.75 8.86 5.40
N ALA A 103 -12.67 8.76 4.61
CA ALA A 103 -12.03 7.50 4.29
C ALA A 103 -11.51 6.76 5.53
N ALA A 104 -10.94 7.47 6.52
CA ALA A 104 -10.52 6.88 7.77
C ALA A 104 -11.72 6.33 8.55
N ILE A 105 -12.77 7.13 8.70
CA ILE A 105 -13.99 6.75 9.44
C ILE A 105 -14.62 5.50 8.82
N ALA A 106 -14.89 5.51 7.51
CA ALA A 106 -15.53 4.40 6.82
C ALA A 106 -14.67 3.12 6.83
N ALA A 107 -13.35 3.26 6.63
CA ALA A 107 -12.45 2.12 6.66
C ALA A 107 -12.34 1.50 8.05
N TRP A 108 -12.25 2.31 9.11
CA TRP A 108 -12.16 1.79 10.47
C TRP A 108 -13.48 1.23 10.97
N ASP A 109 -14.61 1.84 10.64
CA ASP A 109 -15.94 1.27 10.91
C ASP A 109 -16.05 -0.14 10.30
N SER A 110 -15.73 -0.27 9.00
CA SER A 110 -15.71 -1.57 8.32
C SER A 110 -14.75 -2.57 8.97
N LYS A 111 -13.55 -2.14 9.37
CA LYS A 111 -12.56 -3.00 10.05
C LYS A 111 -13.13 -3.64 11.30
N TYR A 112 -13.75 -2.86 12.16
CA TYR A 112 -14.27 -3.36 13.42
C TYR A 112 -15.63 -4.04 13.29
N TYR A 113 -16.42 -3.68 12.26
CA TYR A 113 -17.65 -4.39 11.93
C TYR A 113 -17.37 -5.83 11.46
N TYR A 114 -16.46 -6.02 10.50
CA TYR A 114 -16.19 -7.35 9.93
C TYR A 114 -15.16 -8.16 10.73
N GLY A 115 -14.28 -7.52 11.49
CA GLY A 115 -13.27 -8.21 12.31
C GLY A 115 -12.34 -9.14 11.51
N PHE A 116 -12.16 -8.89 10.20
CA PHE A 116 -11.52 -9.85 9.31
C PHE A 116 -10.03 -10.03 9.63
N TRP A 117 -9.60 -11.28 9.76
CA TRP A 117 -8.23 -11.66 10.07
C TRP A 117 -7.19 -11.21 9.04
N ARG A 118 -5.97 -10.97 9.52
CA ARG A 118 -4.79 -10.66 8.68
C ARG A 118 -4.22 -11.92 8.01
N PRO A 119 -3.51 -11.79 6.87
CA PRO A 119 -2.88 -12.94 6.20
C PRO A 119 -2.00 -13.80 7.11
N ILE A 120 -1.20 -13.20 8.00
CA ILE A 120 -0.36 -13.95 8.93
C ILE A 120 -1.15 -14.88 9.86
N VAL A 121 -2.29 -14.42 10.37
CA VAL A 121 -3.14 -15.23 11.24
C VAL A 121 -3.78 -16.34 10.43
N ALA A 122 -4.36 -16.01 9.29
CA ALA A 122 -5.04 -16.96 8.43
C ALA A 122 -4.12 -18.08 7.94
N ILE A 123 -2.96 -17.74 7.37
CA ILE A 123 -2.04 -18.73 6.81
C ILE A 123 -1.49 -19.66 7.90
N ARG A 124 -1.29 -19.16 9.13
CA ARG A 124 -0.76 -19.98 10.23
C ARG A 124 -1.81 -20.86 10.89
N GLN A 125 -3.05 -20.38 10.98
CA GLN A 125 -4.08 -20.96 11.83
C GLN A 125 -5.28 -21.52 11.08
N ASP A 126 -5.30 -21.50 9.73
CA ASP A 126 -6.41 -22.04 8.97
C ASP A 126 -6.49 -23.56 9.10
N THR A 127 -7.29 -24.02 10.07
CA THR A 127 -7.57 -25.44 10.32
C THR A 127 -8.54 -26.06 9.31
N ARG A 128 -9.17 -25.23 8.46
CA ARG A 128 -10.13 -25.66 7.43
C ARG A 128 -9.43 -26.14 6.16
N SER A 129 -8.16 -25.76 5.96
CA SER A 129 -7.34 -26.28 4.88
C SER A 129 -6.20 -27.15 5.44
N THR A 130 -5.80 -28.18 4.69
CA THR A 130 -4.59 -28.97 5.00
C THR A 130 -3.29 -28.20 4.72
N ARG A 131 -3.36 -26.88 4.50
CA ARG A 131 -2.29 -26.03 3.96
C ARG A 131 -1.85 -24.94 4.92
N SER A 132 -2.23 -25.01 6.20
CA SER A 132 -1.67 -24.11 7.21
C SER A 132 -0.15 -24.19 7.20
N ILE A 133 0.53 -23.05 7.22
CA ILE A 133 1.99 -22.95 7.31
C ILE A 133 2.32 -22.26 8.64
N PRO A 134 2.50 -23.01 9.75
CA PRO A 134 2.57 -22.43 11.11
C PRO A 134 3.66 -21.38 11.31
N ASN A 135 4.76 -21.47 10.54
CA ASN A 135 5.91 -20.58 10.65
C ASN A 135 5.96 -19.51 9.54
N TRP A 136 4.92 -19.37 8.72
CA TRP A 136 4.89 -18.37 7.66
C TRP A 136 5.02 -16.96 8.23
N LEU A 137 5.86 -16.13 7.63
CA LEU A 137 6.03 -14.72 8.00
C LEU A 137 5.77 -13.85 6.78
N PRO A 138 4.97 -12.78 6.90
CA PRO A 138 4.91 -11.77 5.85
C PRO A 138 6.25 -11.03 5.80
N LEU A 139 6.52 -10.37 4.67
CA LEU A 139 7.57 -9.35 4.66
C LEU A 139 7.27 -8.27 5.72
N GLY A 140 5.99 -7.92 5.89
CA GLY A 140 5.50 -7.02 6.92
C GLY A 140 5.64 -5.54 6.55
N ALA A 141 4.87 -4.70 7.23
CA ALA A 141 5.05 -3.27 7.23
C ALA A 141 6.43 -2.92 7.79
N ALA A 142 7.14 -2.03 7.09
CA ALA A 142 8.44 -1.54 7.54
C ALA A 142 8.31 -0.79 8.86
N SER A 143 9.25 -1.03 9.78
CA SER A 143 9.54 -0.09 10.88
C SER A 143 10.79 0.73 10.50
N ASP A 144 11.05 1.83 11.20
CA ASP A 144 12.25 2.65 11.00
C ASP A 144 13.21 2.51 12.20
N GLY A 145 14.19 1.62 12.03
CA GLY A 145 15.42 1.66 12.83
C GLY A 145 15.36 1.10 14.25
N SER A 146 14.22 0.62 14.77
CA SER A 146 14.21 -0.08 16.06
C SER A 146 13.14 -1.16 16.23
N GLY A 147 12.91 -1.99 15.21
CA GLY A 147 12.00 -3.13 15.33
C GLY A 147 12.07 -4.11 14.17
N THR A 148 11.38 -5.25 14.31
CA THR A 148 11.08 -6.13 13.19
C THR A 148 9.96 -5.52 12.34
N ASN A 149 9.85 -5.94 11.08
CA ASN A 149 8.65 -5.63 10.30
C ASN A 149 7.42 -6.24 10.98
N PHE A 150 6.28 -5.57 10.88
CA PHE A 150 5.10 -5.92 11.66
C PHE A 150 3.85 -6.05 10.80
N THR A 151 2.82 -6.68 11.35
CA THR A 151 1.46 -6.60 10.80
C THR A 151 0.71 -5.57 11.63
N PRO A 152 0.11 -4.52 11.02
CA PRO A 152 -0.58 -3.50 11.79
C PRO A 152 -1.70 -4.07 12.66
N ALA A 153 -1.77 -3.61 13.92
CA ALA A 153 -2.57 -4.16 15.00
C ALA A 153 -4.06 -3.75 14.92
N PHE A 154 -4.69 -4.03 13.79
CA PHE A 154 -6.12 -3.82 13.53
C PHE A 154 -6.60 -4.77 12.42
N PRO A 155 -7.92 -5.05 12.31
CA PRO A 155 -8.47 -5.96 11.32
C PRO A 155 -8.09 -5.61 9.88
N SER A 156 -8.12 -6.62 9.00
CA SER A 156 -7.62 -6.53 7.63
C SER A 156 -8.58 -5.78 6.69
N TYR A 157 -9.86 -6.14 6.69
CA TYR A 157 -10.83 -5.64 5.71
C TYR A 157 -11.57 -4.39 6.20
N VAL A 158 -11.66 -3.29 5.45
CA VAL A 158 -10.98 -3.00 4.18
C VAL A 158 -9.56 -2.46 4.41
N SER A 159 -8.73 -2.35 3.38
CA SER A 159 -7.41 -1.74 3.53
C SER A 159 -7.48 -0.22 3.69
N GLY A 160 -6.91 0.29 4.79
CA GLY A 160 -6.81 1.74 5.01
C GLY A 160 -6.00 2.44 3.92
N HIS A 161 -4.85 1.88 3.52
CA HIS A 161 -4.04 2.44 2.43
C HIS A 161 -4.80 2.54 1.11
N ALA A 162 -5.52 1.49 0.71
CA ALA A 162 -6.35 1.53 -0.50
C ALA A 162 -7.45 2.58 -0.40
N THR A 163 -8.08 2.71 0.77
CA THR A 163 -9.18 3.66 0.99
C THR A 163 -8.67 5.10 0.97
N PHE A 164 -7.56 5.41 1.65
CA PHE A 164 -6.92 6.72 1.57
C PHE A 164 -6.43 7.04 0.15
N GLY A 165 -5.77 6.09 -0.52
CA GLY A 165 -5.29 6.27 -1.89
C GLY A 165 -6.42 6.53 -2.86
N GLY A 166 -7.50 5.75 -2.79
CA GLY A 166 -8.70 5.95 -3.59
C GLY A 166 -9.35 7.31 -3.37
N ALA A 167 -9.38 7.79 -2.13
CA ALA A 167 -9.90 9.12 -1.80
C ALA A 167 -9.01 10.23 -2.38
N VAL A 168 -7.70 10.17 -2.13
CA VAL A 168 -6.74 11.22 -2.52
C VAL A 168 -6.61 11.31 -4.04
N PHE A 169 -6.33 10.19 -4.70
CA PHE A 169 -6.20 10.16 -6.16
C PHE A 169 -7.57 10.37 -6.84
N GLY A 170 -8.66 10.01 -6.16
CA GLY A 170 -10.04 10.40 -6.48
C GLY A 170 -10.21 11.91 -6.63
N ILE A 171 -9.93 12.64 -5.56
CA ILE A 171 -10.04 14.11 -5.54
C ILE A 171 -9.06 14.74 -6.54
N LEU A 172 -7.83 14.26 -6.65
CA LEU A 172 -6.85 14.80 -7.61
C LEU A 172 -7.35 14.68 -9.06
N ARG A 173 -7.94 13.54 -9.43
CA ARG A 173 -8.53 13.34 -10.77
C ARG A 173 -9.67 14.33 -11.04
N LEU A 174 -10.57 14.51 -10.07
CA LEU A 174 -11.73 15.39 -10.19
C LEU A 174 -11.30 16.87 -10.23
N PHE A 175 -10.46 17.29 -9.30
CA PHE A 175 -9.98 18.68 -9.17
C PHE A 175 -9.20 19.16 -10.40
N TYR A 176 -8.36 18.31 -10.98
CA TYR A 176 -7.58 18.66 -12.17
C TYR A 176 -8.26 18.27 -13.49
N GLY A 177 -9.40 17.58 -13.44
CA GLY A 177 -10.13 17.11 -14.62
C GLY A 177 -9.34 16.12 -15.48
N THR A 178 -8.36 15.42 -14.92
CA THR A 178 -7.50 14.47 -15.65
C THR A 178 -6.92 13.39 -14.75
N ASP A 179 -6.73 12.19 -15.29
CA ASP A 179 -5.91 11.13 -14.68
C ASP A 179 -4.46 11.18 -15.16
N THR A 180 -4.22 11.64 -16.39
CA THR A 180 -2.89 11.65 -17.01
C THR A 180 -2.11 12.88 -16.56
N MET A 181 -1.46 12.75 -15.41
CA MET A 181 -0.57 13.76 -14.85
C MET A 181 0.75 13.12 -14.45
N GLN A 182 1.83 13.57 -15.08
CA GLN A 182 3.18 13.16 -14.70
C GLN A 182 3.61 13.87 -13.42
N PHE A 183 4.20 13.14 -12.47
CA PHE A 183 4.82 13.73 -11.28
C PHE A 183 5.93 12.82 -10.73
N GLN A 184 6.85 13.42 -9.99
CA GLN A 184 7.94 12.71 -9.33
C GLN A 184 7.74 12.75 -7.81
N LEU A 185 7.77 11.60 -7.16
CA LEU A 185 7.75 11.48 -5.71
C LEU A 185 9.12 11.03 -5.20
N GLN A 186 9.63 11.74 -4.22
CA GLN A 186 10.74 11.28 -3.38
C GLN A 186 10.15 10.97 -2.01
N ALA A 187 9.85 9.70 -1.73
CA ALA A 187 9.35 9.33 -0.41
C ALA A 187 10.47 9.34 0.64
N ASP A 188 10.10 9.69 1.88
CA ASP A 188 11.03 9.70 3.00
C ASP A 188 11.58 8.31 3.33
N GLU A 189 10.89 7.26 2.90
CA GLU A 189 11.33 5.87 3.06
C GLU A 189 12.58 5.53 2.26
N TYR A 190 12.86 6.29 1.20
CA TYR A 190 13.99 6.09 0.29
C TYR A 190 14.69 7.41 0.02
N ASN A 191 14.97 8.19 1.06
CA ASN A 191 15.57 9.53 0.98
C ASN A 191 17.09 9.56 1.23
N GLY A 192 17.76 8.40 1.36
CA GLY A 192 19.19 8.37 1.70
C GLY A 192 19.50 8.67 3.17
N ILE A 193 18.49 8.73 4.04
CA ILE A 193 18.62 9.02 5.48
C ILE A 193 17.94 7.91 6.30
N THR A 194 16.73 7.51 5.91
CA THR A 194 15.94 6.47 6.59
C THR A 194 16.66 5.13 6.55
N LYS A 195 16.69 4.42 7.68
CA LYS A 195 17.31 3.09 7.78
C LYS A 195 16.28 1.99 7.61
N ASP A 196 16.74 0.91 7.00
CA ASP A 196 16.00 -0.34 6.94
C ASP A 196 15.95 -1.01 8.31
N SER A 197 14.75 -1.38 8.75
CA SER A 197 14.50 -2.03 10.05
C SER A 197 15.23 -3.36 10.23
N ILE A 198 15.40 -4.12 9.16
CA ILE A 198 15.97 -5.47 9.22
C ILE A 198 17.49 -5.41 9.19
N THR A 199 18.03 -4.65 8.24
CA THR A 199 19.48 -4.61 7.97
C THR A 199 20.19 -3.48 8.72
N ASN A 200 19.45 -2.52 9.27
CA ASN A 200 19.95 -1.28 9.87
C ASN A 200 20.80 -0.42 8.90
N GLN A 201 20.72 -0.71 7.59
CA GLN A 201 21.41 0.02 6.54
C GLN A 201 20.59 1.22 6.09
N ILE A 202 21.26 2.30 5.66
CA ILE A 202 20.58 3.45 5.06
C ILE A 202 19.92 3.00 3.75
N ARG A 203 18.62 3.29 3.60
CA ARG A 203 17.90 3.05 2.36
C ARG A 203 18.35 4.07 1.30
N PRO A 204 18.65 3.62 0.07
CA PRO A 204 19.17 4.49 -0.96
C PRO A 204 18.15 5.56 -1.38
N VAL A 205 18.65 6.67 -1.92
CA VAL A 205 17.79 7.66 -2.59
C VAL A 205 17.11 7.01 -3.79
N ARG A 206 15.79 6.99 -3.80
CA ARG A 206 14.99 6.53 -4.95
C ARG A 206 13.84 7.49 -5.19
N ALA A 207 13.82 8.14 -6.33
CA ALA A 207 12.64 8.86 -6.79
C ALA A 207 11.76 7.93 -7.65
N ARG A 208 10.43 8.08 -7.52
CA ARG A 208 9.44 7.41 -8.37
C ARG A 208 8.85 8.42 -9.33
N TYR A 209 8.77 8.04 -10.59
CA TYR A 209 8.12 8.82 -11.63
C TYR A 209 6.81 8.14 -12.00
N TYR A 210 5.72 8.90 -11.92
CA TYR A 210 4.39 8.46 -12.30
C TYR A 210 3.95 9.19 -13.56
N GLN A 211 3.19 8.50 -14.40
CA GLN A 211 2.58 8.98 -15.63
C GLN A 211 1.11 9.40 -15.41
N SER A 212 0.47 8.83 -14.38
CA SER A 212 -0.91 9.12 -14.03
C SER A 212 -1.16 8.96 -12.54
N PHE A 213 -2.27 9.53 -12.07
CA PHE A 213 -2.76 9.30 -10.71
C PHE A 213 -3.14 7.83 -10.49
N THR A 214 -3.77 7.20 -11.48
CA THR A 214 -4.09 5.77 -11.45
C THR A 214 -2.84 4.91 -11.26
N GLN A 215 -1.71 5.24 -11.91
CA GLN A 215 -0.46 4.48 -11.72
C GLN A 215 0.02 4.55 -10.27
N ALA A 216 -0.04 5.72 -9.64
CA ALA A 216 0.35 5.88 -8.25
C ALA A 216 -0.65 5.20 -7.28
N GLU A 217 -1.94 5.28 -7.57
CA GLU A 217 -3.00 4.59 -6.84
C GLU A 217 -2.85 3.06 -6.90
N ASP A 218 -2.45 2.53 -8.07
CA ASP A 218 -2.10 1.12 -8.28
C ASP A 218 -0.87 0.70 -7.48
N GLU A 219 0.18 1.51 -7.47
CA GLU A 219 1.37 1.21 -6.67
C GLU A 219 1.06 1.21 -5.16
N ASN A 220 0.27 2.17 -4.66
CA ASN A 220 -0.20 2.22 -3.27
C ASN A 220 -1.00 0.96 -2.88
N PHE A 221 -1.95 0.56 -3.73
CA PHE A 221 -2.78 -0.62 -3.54
C PHE A 221 -1.96 -1.91 -3.51
N LEU A 222 -1.10 -2.09 -4.52
CA LEU A 222 -0.40 -3.35 -4.73
C LEU A 222 0.68 -3.58 -3.66
N GLY A 223 1.33 -2.52 -3.19
CA GLY A 223 2.41 -2.65 -2.22
C GLY A 223 1.97 -3.35 -0.92
N ARG A 224 0.71 -3.22 -0.52
CA ARG A 224 0.15 -3.88 0.68
C ARG A 224 -0.02 -5.39 0.52
N ILE A 225 -0.25 -5.84 -0.71
CA ILE A 225 -0.25 -7.26 -1.08
C ILE A 225 1.20 -7.76 -1.07
N TYR A 226 2.15 -6.99 -1.60
CA TYR A 226 3.56 -7.38 -1.67
C TYR A 226 4.23 -7.50 -0.31
N VAL A 227 3.87 -6.65 0.65
CA VAL A 227 4.35 -6.80 2.03
C VAL A 227 3.58 -7.87 2.82
N GLY A 228 2.56 -8.50 2.24
CA GLY A 228 1.85 -9.64 2.82
C GLY A 228 0.95 -9.30 4.02
N VAL A 229 0.49 -8.05 4.15
CA VAL A 229 -0.33 -7.61 5.30
C VAL A 229 -1.81 -7.44 4.97
N HIS A 230 -2.21 -7.56 3.70
CA HIS A 230 -3.60 -7.46 3.25
C HIS A 230 -3.95 -8.51 2.19
N TRP A 231 -5.25 -8.82 2.10
CA TRP A 231 -5.83 -9.59 1.00
C TRP A 231 -6.13 -8.70 -0.20
N ARG A 232 -6.24 -9.30 -1.39
CA ARG A 232 -6.67 -8.60 -2.60
C ARG A 232 -8.05 -7.95 -2.44
N THR A 233 -8.98 -8.67 -1.81
CA THR A 233 -10.33 -8.19 -1.51
C THR A 233 -10.35 -6.96 -0.60
N ASP A 234 -9.44 -6.87 0.38
CA ASP A 234 -9.30 -5.69 1.24
C ASP A 234 -8.90 -4.46 0.42
N GLN A 235 -8.02 -4.67 -0.56
CA GLN A 235 -7.52 -3.62 -1.42
C GLN A 235 -8.60 -3.16 -2.41
N ASP A 236 -9.25 -4.09 -3.12
CA ASP A 236 -10.29 -3.78 -4.12
C ASP A 236 -11.45 -3.00 -3.47
N ALA A 237 -11.99 -3.51 -2.36
CA ALA A 237 -13.08 -2.85 -1.66
C ALA A 237 -12.65 -1.49 -1.06
N GLY A 238 -11.44 -1.41 -0.49
CA GLY A 238 -10.92 -0.15 0.03
C GLY A 238 -10.76 0.91 -1.05
N ARG A 239 -10.20 0.54 -2.21
CA ARG A 239 -10.07 1.44 -3.36
C ARG A 239 -11.44 1.97 -3.81
N THR A 240 -12.39 1.07 -4.03
CA THR A 240 -13.74 1.46 -4.45
C THR A 240 -14.39 2.40 -3.44
N MET A 241 -14.29 2.08 -2.14
CA MET A 241 -14.79 2.92 -1.06
C MET A 241 -14.16 4.32 -1.10
N GLY A 242 -12.83 4.42 -1.21
CA GLY A 242 -12.14 5.70 -1.29
C GLY A 242 -12.56 6.54 -2.50
N GLN A 243 -12.69 5.91 -3.67
CA GLN A 243 -13.13 6.58 -4.90
C GLN A 243 -14.57 7.09 -4.82
N GLN A 244 -15.46 6.32 -4.17
CA GLN A 244 -16.84 6.75 -3.91
C GLN A 244 -16.90 7.93 -2.94
N ILE A 245 -16.11 7.92 -1.87
CA ILE A 245 -15.98 9.04 -0.93
C ILE A 245 -15.48 10.29 -1.65
N ALA A 246 -14.43 10.17 -2.48
CA ALA A 246 -13.93 11.30 -3.27
C ALA A 246 -15.01 11.90 -4.17
N SER A 247 -15.75 11.05 -4.88
CA SER A 247 -16.83 11.48 -5.78
C SER A 247 -17.94 12.19 -5.00
N TYR A 248 -18.37 11.62 -3.87
CA TYR A 248 -19.37 12.22 -3.00
C TYR A 248 -18.93 13.59 -2.49
N ILE A 249 -17.74 13.68 -1.88
CA ILE A 249 -17.21 14.93 -1.33
C ILE A 249 -17.07 16.00 -2.40
N PHE A 250 -16.57 15.65 -3.60
CA PHE A 250 -16.41 16.63 -4.67
C PHE A 250 -17.76 17.19 -5.13
N THR A 251 -18.76 16.33 -5.36
CA THR A 251 -20.09 16.76 -5.82
C THR A 251 -20.90 17.58 -4.82
N GLN A 252 -20.60 17.50 -3.52
CA GLN A 252 -21.29 18.28 -2.48
C GLN A 252 -20.65 19.66 -2.23
N ASN A 253 -19.50 19.95 -2.86
CA ASN A 253 -18.75 21.19 -2.67
C ASN A 253 -18.56 22.02 -3.96
N ASP A 254 -19.18 21.60 -5.07
CA ASP A 254 -19.31 22.35 -6.33
C ASP A 254 -20.60 23.18 -6.35
#